data_AF-X1BDH1-F1
#
_entry.id   AF-X1BDH1-F1
#
_cell.length_a   1.000
_cell.length_b   1.000
_cell.length_c   1.000
_cell.angle_alpha   90.00
_cell.angle_beta   90.00
_cell.angle_gamma   90.00
#
_symmetry.space_group_name_H-M   'P 1'
#
loop_
_entity.id
_entity.type
_entity.pdbx_description
1 polymer ?
#
loop_
_entity_poly.entity_id
_entity_poly.type
_entity_poly.pdbx_seq_one_letter_code
_entity_poly.pdbx_strand_id
1 'polypeptide(L)'
;MHLYPRYIEPVLNAALADTPVVCLLGPRQVGKSTLVQQLRPKRAYISFDDQNLLNAARNDPVGFVQGLPEPVILDEVQRVPELMPAIKSVVDKKRLPGRFLLTGSANLLLLPRVQESLAGRVEVVHLNPLSEMEKQGGKNSLIQSLLAGAIKTEISARQEIVPGIAEAVCSGGYPEPNTRTGPRARRWYQQYLNAIIQRDVKDIAAVRDENEMMRLMELLAYRTANMMNFSNLSSDLGMDRETVEKYMAILERLFLIRRLPAWHGSNAKRLIKSPKVHVIDSGLAAMLNRLKIEDWQSQS
;
A
#
# COMPACT_ATOMS: atom_id res chain seq x y z
N MET A 1 19.38 11.57 -6.41
CA MET A 1 18.13 10.83 -6.11
C MET A 1 18.02 9.73 -7.16
N HIS A 2 18.07 8.46 -6.76
CA HIS A 2 17.93 7.35 -7.71
C HIS A 2 16.44 7.17 -8.02
N LEU A 3 16.07 7.21 -9.30
CA LEU A 3 14.70 7.08 -9.75
C LEU A 3 14.50 5.68 -10.35
N TYR A 4 13.49 4.97 -9.84
CA TYR A 4 13.12 3.64 -10.33
C TYR A 4 11.98 3.76 -11.34
N PRO A 5 11.99 2.96 -12.43
CA PRO A 5 10.84 2.86 -13.30
C PRO A 5 9.64 2.32 -12.53
N ARG A 6 8.42 2.83 -12.80
CA ARG A 6 7.19 2.32 -12.18
C ARG A 6 6.34 1.64 -13.24
N TYR A 7 6.29 0.31 -13.24
CA TYR A 7 5.53 -0.43 -14.27
C TYR A 7 4.01 -0.34 -14.13
N ILE A 8 3.52 0.37 -13.12
CA ILE A 8 2.11 0.75 -13.01
C ILE A 8 1.75 1.96 -13.90
N GLU A 9 2.73 2.68 -14.44
CA GLU A 9 2.51 3.88 -15.26
C GLU A 9 1.51 3.67 -16.42
N PRO A 10 1.56 2.58 -17.20
CA PRO A 10 0.59 2.36 -18.28
C PRO A 10 -0.85 2.23 -17.76
N VAL A 11 -1.05 1.54 -16.63
CA VAL A 11 -2.36 1.40 -15.98
C VAL A 11 -2.87 2.77 -15.51
N LEU A 12 -1.99 3.56 -14.87
CA LEU A 12 -2.33 4.90 -14.41
C LEU A 12 -2.66 5.85 -15.57
N ASN A 13 -1.94 5.76 -16.69
CA ASN A 13 -2.22 6.54 -17.89
C ASN A 13 -3.56 6.15 -18.55
N ALA A 14 -3.88 4.85 -18.60
CA ALA A 14 -5.15 4.37 -19.13
C ALA A 14 -6.32 4.90 -18.30
N ALA A 15 -6.27 4.75 -16.97
CA ALA A 15 -7.28 5.27 -16.06
C ALA A 15 -7.48 6.79 -16.20
N LEU A 16 -6.40 7.55 -16.36
CA LEU A 16 -6.46 9.01 -16.54
C LEU A 16 -7.06 9.42 -17.89
N ALA A 17 -7.11 8.53 -18.87
CA ALA A 17 -7.62 8.81 -20.21
C ALA A 17 -9.15 8.68 -20.31
N ASP A 18 -9.79 7.89 -19.45
CA ASP A 18 -11.22 7.62 -19.50
C ASP A 18 -12.00 7.92 -18.21
N THR A 19 -11.33 7.93 -17.06
CA THR A 19 -11.99 8.00 -15.75
C THR A 19 -11.82 9.39 -15.13
N PRO A 20 -12.90 10.05 -14.66
CA PRO A 20 -12.81 11.43 -14.20
C PRO A 20 -12.04 11.62 -12.89
N VAL A 21 -12.05 10.61 -12.01
CA VAL A 21 -11.29 10.60 -10.77
C VAL A 21 -10.39 9.37 -10.76
N VAL A 22 -9.08 9.57 -10.62
CA VAL A 22 -8.14 8.45 -10.47
C VAL A 22 -7.46 8.57 -9.11
N CYS A 23 -7.52 7.51 -8.31
CA CYS A 23 -6.88 7.46 -7.00
C CYS A 23 -5.66 6.56 -7.04
N LEU A 24 -4.47 7.12 -6.84
CA LEU A 24 -3.23 6.36 -6.65
C LEU A 24 -3.00 6.16 -5.15
N LEU A 25 -3.31 4.97 -4.65
CA LEU A 25 -3.23 4.63 -3.22
C LEU A 25 -2.09 3.65 -2.95
N GLY A 26 -1.50 3.71 -1.76
CA GLY A 26 -0.46 2.76 -1.37
C GLY A 26 0.32 3.22 -0.15
N PRO A 27 1.25 2.40 0.37
CA PRO A 27 1.94 2.72 1.62
C PRO A 27 2.63 4.08 1.61
N ARG A 28 2.80 4.68 2.79
CA ARG A 28 3.61 5.90 2.94
C ARG A 28 5.05 5.62 2.48
N GLN A 29 5.73 6.61 1.90
CA GLN A 29 7.11 6.51 1.39
C GLN A 29 7.34 5.53 0.22
N VAL A 30 6.28 5.03 -0.43
CA VAL A 30 6.38 4.14 -1.60
C VAL A 30 6.63 4.89 -2.93
N GLY A 31 6.62 6.22 -2.93
CA GLY A 31 6.89 7.07 -4.10
C GLY A 31 5.67 7.59 -4.87
N LYS A 32 4.48 7.64 -4.26
CA LYS A 32 3.24 8.14 -4.89
C LYS A 32 3.39 9.57 -5.43
N SER A 33 3.78 10.51 -4.56
CA SER A 33 3.90 11.94 -4.90
C SER A 33 4.95 12.16 -5.99
N THR A 34 6.07 11.44 -5.92
CA THR A 34 7.10 11.44 -6.95
C THR A 34 6.56 10.95 -8.29
N LEU A 35 5.84 9.82 -8.31
CA LEU A 35 5.27 9.25 -9.53
C LEU A 35 4.28 10.23 -10.19
N VAL A 36 3.32 10.78 -9.44
CA VAL A 36 2.29 11.66 -10.04
C VAL A 36 2.87 12.99 -10.54
N GLN A 37 3.85 13.56 -9.83
CA GLN A 37 4.51 14.80 -10.26
C GLN A 37 5.37 14.58 -11.51
N GLN A 38 6.07 13.45 -11.61
CA GLN A 38 6.84 13.08 -12.81
C GLN A 38 5.94 12.80 -14.01
N LEU A 39 4.84 12.09 -13.79
CA LEU A 39 3.93 11.70 -14.84
C LEU A 39 3.10 12.89 -15.36
N ARG A 40 2.85 13.89 -14.51
CA ARG A 40 1.98 15.05 -14.79
C ARG A 40 2.57 16.38 -14.25
N PRO A 41 3.76 16.80 -14.69
CA PRO A 41 4.48 17.96 -14.13
C PRO A 41 3.79 19.30 -14.37
N LYS A 42 2.88 19.38 -15.35
CA LYS A 42 2.12 20.60 -15.70
C LYS A 42 0.80 20.74 -14.94
N ARG A 43 0.39 19.72 -14.17
CA ARG A 43 -0.86 19.79 -13.40
C ARG A 43 -0.61 20.56 -12.11
N ALA A 44 -1.62 21.32 -11.67
CA ALA A 44 -1.59 21.90 -10.34
C ALA A 44 -1.48 20.78 -9.29
N TYR A 45 -0.62 20.98 -8.29
CA TYR A 45 -0.37 20.01 -7.23
C TYR A 45 -0.67 20.67 -5.89
N ILE A 46 -1.62 20.10 -5.16
CA ILE A 46 -2.09 20.58 -3.86
C ILE A 46 -1.86 19.46 -2.86
N SER A 47 -1.10 19.72 -1.81
CA SER A 47 -0.86 18.76 -0.74
C SER A 47 -1.60 19.17 0.52
N PHE A 48 -2.33 18.22 1.10
CA PHE A 48 -2.98 18.40 2.41
C PHE A 48 -2.02 18.19 3.59
N ASP A 49 -0.72 18.12 3.33
CA ASP A 49 0.30 18.35 4.34
C ASP A 49 0.43 19.82 4.76
N ASP A 50 0.01 20.74 3.90
CA ASP A 50 -0.14 22.15 4.25
C ASP A 50 -1.39 22.35 5.13
N GLN A 51 -1.18 22.85 6.36
CA GLN A 51 -2.26 23.01 7.34
C GLN A 51 -3.28 24.09 6.94
N ASN A 52 -2.87 25.11 6.19
CA ASN A 52 -3.78 26.15 5.71
C ASN A 52 -4.71 25.59 4.63
N LEU A 53 -4.16 24.85 3.67
CA LEU A 53 -4.93 24.16 2.64
C LEU A 53 -5.85 23.09 3.24
N LEU A 54 -5.36 22.33 4.21
CA LEU A 54 -6.15 21.35 4.96
C LEU A 54 -7.35 22.01 5.64
N ASN A 55 -7.12 23.11 6.37
CA ASN A 55 -8.18 23.83 7.08
C ASN A 55 -9.17 24.46 6.12
N ALA A 56 -8.71 25.08 5.02
CA ALA A 56 -9.57 25.65 3.99
C ALA A 56 -10.49 24.59 3.38
N ALA A 57 -9.92 23.44 3.00
CA ALA A 57 -10.66 22.32 2.43
C ALA A 57 -11.65 21.68 3.41
N ARG A 58 -11.35 21.67 4.72
CA ARG A 58 -12.27 21.17 5.76
C ARG A 58 -13.41 22.14 6.05
N ASN A 59 -13.14 23.45 6.05
CA ASN A 59 -14.10 24.48 6.40
C ASN A 59 -15.15 24.68 5.29
N ASP A 60 -14.74 24.67 4.02
CA ASP A 60 -15.64 24.75 2.87
C ASP A 60 -15.22 23.76 1.76
N PRO A 61 -15.53 22.46 1.90
CA PRO A 61 -15.17 21.45 0.91
C PRO A 61 -15.76 21.73 -0.49
N VAL A 62 -16.96 22.31 -0.54
CA VAL A 62 -17.68 22.55 -1.80
C VAL A 62 -17.06 23.72 -2.55
N GLY A 63 -16.89 24.87 -1.91
CA GLY A 63 -16.24 26.03 -2.51
C GLY A 63 -14.77 25.72 -2.86
N PHE A 64 -14.07 24.96 -2.00
CA PHE A 64 -12.71 24.52 -2.28
C PHE A 64 -12.63 23.74 -3.60
N VAL A 65 -13.42 22.69 -3.79
CA VAL A 65 -13.41 21.87 -5.02
C VAL A 65 -13.83 22.67 -6.25
N GLN A 66 -14.80 23.60 -6.12
CA GLN A 66 -15.24 24.44 -7.22
C GLN A 66 -14.17 25.45 -7.67
N GLY A 67 -13.31 25.91 -6.76
CA GLY A 67 -12.20 26.82 -7.05
C GLY A 67 -10.93 26.12 -7.58
N LEU A 68 -10.91 24.79 -7.63
CA LEU A 68 -9.73 24.06 -8.08
C LEU A 68 -9.47 24.24 -9.59
N PRO A 69 -8.19 24.34 -10.00
CA PRO A 69 -7.84 24.26 -11.42
C PRO A 69 -8.21 22.89 -12.00
N GLU A 70 -8.50 22.84 -13.30
CA GLU A 70 -8.79 21.61 -14.03
C GLU A 70 -7.70 21.38 -15.09
N PRO A 71 -6.95 20.26 -15.10
CA PRO A 71 -6.92 19.15 -14.13
C PRO A 71 -5.97 19.40 -12.93
N VAL A 72 -6.21 18.70 -11.82
CA VAL A 72 -5.48 18.88 -10.54
C VAL A 72 -5.06 17.56 -9.90
N ILE A 73 -3.94 17.61 -9.18
CA ILE A 73 -3.45 16.56 -8.27
C ILE A 73 -3.74 16.98 -6.83
N LEU A 74 -4.40 16.12 -6.06
CA LEU A 74 -4.68 16.32 -4.63
C LEU A 74 -3.96 15.23 -3.82
N ASP A 75 -2.96 15.61 -3.04
CA ASP A 75 -2.12 14.68 -2.26
C ASP A 75 -2.54 14.56 -0.80
N GLU A 76 -2.37 13.35 -0.26
CA GLU A 76 -2.78 12.92 1.08
C GLU A 76 -4.27 13.21 1.36
N VAL A 77 -5.15 12.94 0.39
CA VAL A 77 -6.59 13.25 0.45
C VAL A 77 -7.32 12.51 1.58
N GLN A 78 -6.74 11.45 2.18
CA GLN A 78 -7.30 10.79 3.36
C GLN A 78 -7.37 11.72 4.58
N ARG A 79 -6.62 12.83 4.57
CA ARG A 79 -6.69 13.85 5.62
C ARG A 79 -7.94 14.73 5.53
N VAL A 80 -8.62 14.75 4.38
CA VAL A 80 -9.86 15.53 4.14
C VAL A 80 -10.92 14.66 3.43
N PRO A 81 -11.44 13.62 4.09
CA PRO A 81 -12.49 12.77 3.50
C PRO A 81 -13.76 13.55 3.12
N GLU A 82 -13.98 14.72 3.71
CA GLU A 82 -15.10 15.62 3.43
C GLU A 82 -15.11 16.15 1.98
N LEU A 83 -14.00 16.03 1.24
CA LEU A 83 -13.94 16.42 -0.18
C LEU A 83 -14.68 15.45 -1.10
N MET A 84 -14.93 14.20 -0.69
CA MET A 84 -15.49 13.18 -1.59
C MET A 84 -16.88 13.55 -2.14
N PRO A 85 -17.86 14.01 -1.34
CA PRO A 85 -19.16 14.45 -1.86
C PRO A 85 -19.04 15.68 -2.78
N ALA A 86 -18.13 16.60 -2.48
CA ALA A 86 -17.90 17.80 -3.30
C ALA A 86 -17.30 17.43 -4.67
N ILE A 87 -16.30 16.54 -4.71
CA ILE A 87 -15.72 15.99 -5.94
C ILE A 87 -16.81 15.29 -6.76
N LYS A 88 -17.62 14.44 -6.12
CA LYS A 88 -18.75 13.74 -6.77
C LYS A 88 -19.69 14.72 -7.46
N SER A 89 -20.18 15.72 -6.72
CA SER A 89 -21.12 16.73 -7.22
C SER A 89 -20.58 17.47 -8.45
N VAL A 90 -19.31 17.82 -8.43
CA VAL A 90 -18.65 18.54 -9.52
C VAL A 90 -18.39 17.63 -10.74
N VAL A 91 -18.01 16.36 -10.53
CA VAL A 91 -17.86 15.37 -11.60
C VAL A 91 -19.21 15.05 -12.26
N ASP A 92 -20.29 14.98 -11.48
CA ASP A 92 -21.64 14.70 -12.00
C ASP A 92 -22.15 15.78 -12.95
N LYS A 93 -21.78 17.03 -12.70
CA LYS A 93 -22.11 18.15 -13.59
C LYS A 93 -21.28 18.14 -14.87
N LYS A 94 -20.00 17.77 -14.78
CA LYS A 94 -19.06 17.79 -15.91
C LYS A 94 -18.03 16.68 -15.79
N ARG A 95 -18.29 15.57 -16.48
CA ARG A 95 -17.42 14.41 -16.53
C ARG A 95 -16.27 14.65 -17.50
N LEU A 96 -15.12 15.04 -16.97
CA LEU A 96 -13.87 15.15 -17.72
C LEU A 96 -12.89 14.06 -17.27
N PRO A 97 -12.38 13.20 -18.18
CA PRO A 97 -11.36 12.22 -17.85
C PRO A 97 -10.12 12.84 -17.21
N GLY A 98 -9.60 12.17 -16.18
CA GLY A 98 -8.39 12.56 -15.47
C GLY A 98 -8.46 13.93 -14.80
N ARG A 99 -9.66 14.50 -14.56
CA ARG A 99 -9.84 15.80 -13.92
C ARG A 99 -9.20 15.85 -12.54
N PHE A 100 -9.41 14.80 -11.75
CA PHE A 100 -8.84 14.66 -10.42
C PHE A 100 -7.89 13.46 -10.38
N LEU A 101 -6.64 13.71 -9.98
CA LEU A 101 -5.69 12.66 -9.61
C LEU A 101 -5.45 12.76 -8.11
N LEU A 102 -5.99 11.82 -7.34
CA LEU A 102 -5.88 11.80 -5.89
C LEU A 102 -4.75 10.85 -5.48
N THR A 103 -3.99 11.22 -4.46
CA THR A 103 -3.04 10.30 -3.80
C THR A 103 -3.36 10.18 -2.33
N GLY A 104 -3.03 9.03 -1.75
CA GLY A 104 -3.22 8.80 -0.33
C GLY A 104 -2.48 7.59 0.22
N SER A 105 -2.03 7.72 1.47
CA SER A 105 -1.32 6.65 2.21
C SER A 105 -2.24 5.71 2.98
N ALA A 106 -3.55 5.97 2.99
CA ALA A 106 -4.56 5.08 3.52
C ALA A 106 -5.64 4.78 2.47
N ASN A 107 -6.26 3.60 2.56
CA ASN A 107 -7.35 3.25 1.67
C ASN A 107 -8.61 4.06 2.00
N LEU A 108 -8.84 5.12 1.21
CA LEU A 108 -9.98 6.05 1.33
C LEU A 108 -11.34 5.35 1.37
N LEU A 109 -11.49 4.30 0.56
CA LEU A 109 -12.74 3.55 0.44
C LEU A 109 -13.10 2.77 1.70
N LEU A 110 -12.14 2.58 2.60
CA LEU A 110 -12.32 1.87 3.87
C LEU A 110 -12.40 2.84 5.07
N LEU A 111 -12.40 4.15 4.84
CA LEU A 111 -12.50 5.15 5.91
C LEU A 111 -13.94 5.26 6.43
N PRO A 112 -14.17 5.18 7.76
CA PRO A 112 -15.51 5.24 8.34
C PRO A 112 -16.30 6.53 8.02
N ARG A 113 -15.59 7.62 7.71
CA ARG A 113 -16.16 8.97 7.53
C ARG A 113 -16.62 9.26 6.11
N VAL A 114 -16.35 8.38 5.14
CA VAL A 114 -16.78 8.57 3.76
C VAL A 114 -18.24 8.09 3.64
N GLN A 115 -19.19 9.01 3.85
CA GLN A 115 -20.63 8.71 3.80
C GLN A 115 -21.13 8.44 2.37
N GLU A 116 -20.49 9.01 1.35
CA GLU A 116 -20.82 8.78 -0.06
C GLU A 116 -19.59 8.26 -0.82
N SER A 117 -19.78 7.16 -1.56
CA SER A 117 -18.73 6.61 -2.40
C SER A 117 -18.64 7.34 -3.75
N LEU A 118 -17.43 7.44 -4.29
CA LEU A 118 -17.19 7.87 -5.68
C LEU A 118 -17.47 6.74 -6.71
N ALA A 119 -18.30 5.76 -6.34
CA ALA A 119 -18.57 4.58 -7.17
C ALA A 119 -19.04 4.98 -8.58
N GLY A 120 -18.51 4.31 -9.60
CA GLY A 120 -18.78 4.59 -11.02
C GLY A 120 -18.13 5.87 -11.57
N ARG A 121 -17.30 6.57 -10.78
CA ARG A 121 -16.57 7.79 -11.18
C ARG A 121 -15.08 7.70 -10.88
N VAL A 122 -14.69 6.76 -10.02
CA VAL A 122 -13.33 6.57 -9.56
C VAL A 122 -12.75 5.27 -10.06
N GLU A 123 -11.50 5.33 -10.50
CA GLU A 123 -10.63 4.17 -10.62
C GLU A 123 -9.55 4.25 -9.56
N VAL A 124 -9.32 3.13 -8.86
CA VAL A 124 -8.28 3.03 -7.83
C VAL A 124 -7.13 2.21 -8.36
N VAL A 125 -5.95 2.82 -8.39
CA VAL A 125 -4.68 2.20 -8.77
C VAL A 125 -3.83 2.06 -7.51
N HIS A 126 -3.39 0.84 -7.21
CA HIS A 126 -2.57 0.57 -6.03
C HIS A 126 -1.07 0.58 -6.36
N LEU A 127 -0.31 1.45 -5.70
CA LEU A 127 1.15 1.52 -5.77
C LEU A 127 1.77 0.71 -4.63
N ASN A 128 2.33 -0.44 -4.96
CA ASN A 128 3.06 -1.28 -4.00
C ASN A 128 4.54 -0.88 -3.89
N PRO A 129 5.27 -1.36 -2.87
CA PRO A 129 6.74 -1.33 -2.87
C PRO A 129 7.31 -1.90 -4.17
N LEU A 130 8.50 -1.44 -4.55
CA LEU A 130 9.16 -1.84 -5.79
C LEU A 130 9.33 -3.35 -5.83
N SER A 131 8.95 -3.93 -6.96
CA SER A 131 9.33 -5.31 -7.30
C SER A 131 10.83 -5.39 -7.63
N GLU A 132 11.41 -6.59 -7.54
CA GLU A 132 12.78 -6.82 -8.04
C GLU A 132 12.93 -6.43 -9.51
N MET A 133 11.87 -6.62 -10.30
CA MET A 133 11.84 -6.23 -11.71
C MET A 133 12.00 -4.71 -11.87
N GLU A 134 11.30 -3.89 -11.07
CA GLU A 134 11.45 -2.43 -11.07
C GLU A 134 12.83 -2.00 -10.57
N LYS A 135 13.37 -2.67 -9.54
CA LYS A 135 14.71 -2.38 -9.00
C LYS A 135 15.83 -2.65 -10.01
N GLN A 136 15.67 -3.70 -10.83
CA GLN A 136 16.65 -4.11 -11.83
C GLN A 136 16.41 -3.48 -13.21
N GLY A 137 15.28 -2.78 -13.41
CA GLY A 137 14.87 -2.28 -14.74
C GLY A 137 14.56 -3.39 -15.74
N GLY A 138 14.16 -4.57 -15.25
CA GLY A 138 13.87 -5.75 -16.07
C GLY A 138 12.62 -5.58 -16.93
N LYS A 139 12.59 -6.17 -18.13
CA LYS A 139 11.47 -5.99 -19.08
C LYS A 139 10.37 -7.06 -18.98
N ASN A 140 10.70 -8.25 -18.46
CA ASN A 140 9.78 -9.37 -18.33
C ASN A 140 9.68 -9.84 -16.87
N SER A 141 8.45 -10.04 -16.41
CA SER A 141 8.17 -10.66 -15.10
C SER A 141 8.18 -12.19 -15.18
N LEU A 142 8.35 -12.85 -14.04
CA LEU A 142 8.19 -14.31 -13.90
C LEU A 142 6.86 -14.80 -14.50
N ILE A 143 5.77 -14.10 -14.20
CA ILE A 143 4.42 -14.48 -14.65
C ILE A 143 4.30 -14.35 -16.17
N GLN A 144 4.81 -13.28 -16.78
CA GLN A 144 4.81 -13.12 -18.23
C GLN A 144 5.64 -14.22 -18.90
N SER A 145 6.84 -14.50 -18.39
CA SER A 145 7.70 -15.57 -18.91
C SER A 145 7.02 -16.95 -18.78
N LEU A 146 6.32 -17.20 -17.67
CA LEU A 146 5.54 -18.43 -17.48
C LEU A 146 4.40 -18.54 -18.50
N LEU A 147 3.59 -17.50 -18.64
CA LEU A 147 2.45 -17.48 -19.56
C LEU A 147 2.86 -17.52 -21.04
N ALA A 148 4.03 -16.98 -21.37
CA ALA A 148 4.62 -17.06 -22.71
C ALA A 148 5.26 -18.42 -23.02
N GLY A 149 5.25 -19.36 -22.07
CA GLY A 149 5.91 -20.67 -22.23
C GLY A 149 7.45 -20.60 -22.22
N ALA A 150 8.03 -19.46 -21.81
CA ALA A 150 9.48 -19.29 -21.70
C ALA A 150 10.08 -19.96 -20.46
N ILE A 151 9.24 -20.39 -19.51
CA ILE A 151 9.64 -21.17 -18.33
C ILE A 151 9.13 -22.59 -18.49
N LYS A 152 10.05 -23.55 -18.49
CA LYS A 152 9.70 -24.98 -18.39
C LYS A 152 9.32 -25.30 -16.96
N THR A 153 8.13 -25.85 -16.75
CA THR A 153 7.68 -26.30 -15.44
C THR A 153 8.24 -27.69 -15.15
N GLU A 154 9.49 -27.74 -14.72
CA GLU A 154 10.17 -28.96 -14.29
C GLU A 154 10.54 -28.84 -12.81
N ILE A 155 10.22 -29.86 -12.00
CA ILE A 155 10.65 -29.92 -10.61
C ILE A 155 12.08 -30.46 -10.61
N SER A 156 13.06 -29.58 -10.38
CA SER A 156 14.46 -29.97 -10.21
C SER A 156 14.75 -30.27 -8.73
N ALA A 157 15.49 -31.34 -8.46
CA ALA A 157 15.98 -31.65 -7.12
C ALA A 157 17.14 -30.72 -6.68
N ARG A 158 17.74 -29.95 -7.61
CA ARG A 158 18.77 -28.97 -7.27
C ARG A 158 18.14 -27.68 -6.73
N GLN A 159 18.44 -27.40 -5.46
CA GLN A 159 18.27 -26.08 -4.87
C GLN A 159 19.59 -25.32 -5.02
N GLU A 160 19.87 -24.81 -6.22
CA GLU A 160 20.96 -23.84 -6.35
C GLU A 160 20.50 -22.53 -5.72
N ILE A 161 21.24 -22.07 -4.70
CA ILE A 161 20.99 -20.78 -4.09
C ILE A 161 21.28 -19.72 -5.15
N VAL A 162 20.24 -19.02 -5.60
CA VAL A 162 20.42 -17.89 -6.52
C VAL A 162 21.06 -16.74 -5.74
N PRO A 163 22.26 -16.29 -6.13
CA PRO A 163 22.93 -15.18 -5.45
C PRO A 163 22.06 -13.93 -5.44
N GLY A 164 22.06 -13.19 -4.33
CA GLY A 164 21.28 -11.96 -4.20
C GLY A 164 19.86 -12.12 -3.66
N ILE A 165 19.33 -13.35 -3.51
CA ILE A 165 17.97 -13.55 -2.98
C ILE A 165 17.86 -13.05 -1.54
N ALA A 166 18.84 -13.37 -0.68
CA ALA A 166 18.80 -12.98 0.73
C ALA A 166 18.83 -11.44 0.87
N GLU A 167 19.64 -10.78 0.04
CA GLU A 167 19.74 -9.33 -0.08
C GLU A 167 18.43 -8.72 -0.58
N ALA A 168 17.83 -9.27 -1.63
CA ALA A 168 16.55 -8.84 -2.19
C ALA A 168 15.42 -8.93 -1.13
N VAL A 169 15.32 -10.07 -0.44
CA VAL A 169 14.34 -10.30 0.62
C VAL A 169 14.53 -9.32 1.78
N CYS A 170 15.76 -9.19 2.29
CA CYS A 170 16.07 -8.33 3.44
C CYS A 170 16.00 -6.82 3.11
N SER A 171 16.27 -6.43 1.86
CA SER A 171 16.18 -5.04 1.44
C SER A 171 14.74 -4.59 1.21
N GLY A 172 13.86 -5.50 0.76
CA GLY A 172 12.48 -5.18 0.43
C GLY A 172 12.33 -4.28 -0.79
N GLY A 173 11.14 -3.73 -0.97
CA GLY A 173 10.76 -2.91 -2.12
C GLY A 173 10.66 -1.42 -1.83
N TYR A 174 10.77 -0.96 -0.58
CA TYR A 174 10.69 0.48 -0.33
C TYR A 174 11.88 1.22 -0.97
N PRO A 175 11.66 2.31 -1.72
CA PRO A 175 12.74 3.00 -2.45
C PRO A 175 13.88 3.46 -1.54
N GLU A 176 13.56 4.04 -0.38
CA GLU A 176 14.55 4.66 0.51
C GLU A 176 15.54 3.63 1.13
N PRO A 177 15.09 2.49 1.72
CA PRO A 177 15.98 1.41 2.17
C PRO A 177 16.93 0.87 1.10
N ASN A 178 16.50 0.80 -0.16
CA ASN A 178 17.31 0.27 -1.26
C ASN A 178 18.51 1.17 -1.62
N THR A 179 18.58 2.38 -1.08
CA THR A 179 19.74 3.30 -1.25
C THR A 179 20.71 3.28 -0.08
N ARG A 180 20.47 2.43 0.93
CA ARG A 180 21.17 2.43 2.22
C ARG A 180 21.89 1.10 2.47
N THR A 181 22.90 1.13 3.33
CA THR A 181 23.53 -0.11 3.84
C THR A 181 22.55 -0.92 4.68
N GLY A 182 22.75 -2.24 4.79
CA GLY A 182 21.83 -3.15 5.51
C GLY A 182 21.42 -2.67 6.92
N PRO A 183 22.35 -2.28 7.82
CA PRO A 183 22.01 -1.74 9.14
C PRO A 183 21.20 -0.44 9.07
N ARG A 184 21.47 0.42 8.08
CA ARG A 184 20.79 1.71 7.90
C ARG A 184 19.39 1.54 7.30
N ALA A 185 19.21 0.56 6.42
CA ALA A 185 17.92 0.12 5.89
C ALA A 185 17.05 -0.47 7.00
N ARG A 186 17.57 -1.36 7.85
CA ARG A 186 16.83 -1.88 9.02
C ARG A 186 16.36 -0.79 9.96
N ARG A 187 17.24 0.16 10.30
CA ARG A 187 16.87 1.30 11.15
C ARG A 187 15.77 2.16 10.51
N TRP A 188 15.77 2.29 9.19
CA TRP A 188 14.69 2.98 8.48
C TRP A 188 13.36 2.25 8.67
N TYR A 189 13.32 0.92 8.48
CA TYR A 189 12.08 0.14 8.65
C TYR A 189 11.50 0.27 10.07
N GLN A 190 12.36 0.28 11.10
CA GLN A 190 11.96 0.50 12.48
C GLN A 190 11.34 1.90 12.67
N GLN A 191 12.01 2.94 12.18
CA GLN A 191 11.53 4.31 12.29
C GLN A 191 10.24 4.54 11.48
N TYR A 192 10.15 3.91 10.31
CA TYR A 192 8.99 3.93 9.44
C TYR A 192 7.76 3.34 10.14
N LEU A 193 7.89 2.12 10.70
CA LEU A 193 6.78 1.47 11.39
C LEU A 193 6.36 2.26 12.64
N ASN A 194 7.32 2.70 13.46
CA ASN A 194 7.02 3.49 14.65
C ASN A 194 6.28 4.78 14.30
N ALA A 195 6.69 5.49 13.23
CA ALA A 195 6.03 6.71 12.81
C ALA A 195 4.58 6.46 12.35
N ILE A 196 4.32 5.37 11.61
CA ILE A 196 2.97 5.01 11.18
C ILE A 196 2.08 4.67 12.37
N ILE A 197 2.57 3.87 13.32
CA ILE A 197 1.77 3.48 14.49
C ILE A 197 1.52 4.67 15.42
N GLN A 198 2.49 5.56 15.61
CA GLN A 198 2.34 6.70 16.52
C GLN A 198 1.50 7.85 15.94
N ARG A 199 1.51 8.04 14.62
CA ARG A 199 0.88 9.18 13.94
C ARG A 199 -0.32 8.73 13.11
N ASP A 200 -0.07 7.97 12.05
CA ASP A 200 -1.06 7.68 11.00
C ASP A 200 -2.21 6.82 11.52
N VAL A 201 -1.94 5.91 12.46
CA VAL A 201 -2.98 5.12 13.13
C VAL A 201 -3.96 6.01 13.91
N LYS A 202 -3.45 7.01 14.64
CA LYS A 202 -4.30 7.93 15.43
C LYS A 202 -5.19 8.79 14.54
N ASP A 203 -4.70 9.18 13.37
CA ASP A 203 -5.45 9.97 12.40
C ASP A 203 -6.63 9.18 11.80
N ILE A 204 -6.52 7.84 11.73
CA ILE A 204 -7.50 6.97 11.09
C ILE A 204 -8.47 6.35 12.08
N ALA A 205 -8.02 6.01 13.29
CA ALA A 205 -8.82 5.32 14.28
C ALA A 205 -8.43 5.70 15.72
N ALA A 206 -9.43 5.72 16.60
CA ALA A 206 -9.19 5.68 18.04
C ALA A 206 -8.66 4.28 18.40
N VAL A 207 -7.34 4.15 18.43
CA VAL A 207 -6.63 2.97 18.92
C VAL A 207 -6.39 3.12 20.41
N ARG A 208 -6.66 2.03 21.14
CA ARG A 208 -6.61 1.99 22.60
C ARG A 208 -5.17 1.86 23.09
N ASP A 209 -4.37 1.03 22.41
CA ASP A 209 -2.99 0.76 22.78
C ASP A 209 -2.10 0.54 21.54
N GLU A 210 -1.07 1.37 21.40
CA GLU A 210 -0.08 1.28 20.32
C GLU A 210 0.82 0.04 20.46
N ASN A 211 1.11 -0.40 21.69
CA ASN A 211 1.97 -1.56 21.96
C ASN A 211 1.29 -2.85 21.52
N GLU A 212 -0.01 -2.99 21.75
CA GLU A 212 -0.80 -4.12 21.27
C GLU A 212 -0.77 -4.21 19.73
N MET A 213 -0.88 -3.06 19.05
CA MET A 213 -0.81 -3.00 17.59
C MET A 213 0.59 -3.38 17.07
N MET A 214 1.65 -2.92 17.74
CA MET A 214 3.03 -3.33 17.42
C MET A 214 3.23 -4.84 17.59
N ARG A 215 2.77 -5.40 18.72
CA ARG A 215 2.84 -6.85 18.99
C ARG A 215 2.06 -7.66 17.95
N LEU A 216 0.88 -7.18 17.54
CA LEU A 216 0.13 -7.79 16.44
C LEU A 216 0.93 -7.76 15.14
N MET A 217 1.48 -6.60 14.76
CA MET A 217 2.28 -6.46 13.54
C MET A 217 3.49 -7.40 13.53
N GLU A 218 4.21 -7.52 14.65
CA GLU A 218 5.32 -8.48 14.82
C GLU A 218 4.84 -9.92 14.62
N LEU A 219 3.76 -10.34 15.30
CA LEU A 219 3.22 -11.69 15.18
C LEU A 219 2.76 -12.03 13.75
N LEU A 220 2.18 -11.05 13.05
CA LEU A 220 1.78 -11.20 11.64
C LEU A 220 3.01 -11.32 10.73
N ALA A 221 4.12 -10.65 11.03
CA ALA A 221 5.36 -10.82 10.28
C ALA A 221 5.96 -12.22 10.48
N TYR A 222 5.93 -12.77 11.70
CA TYR A 222 6.32 -14.16 11.98
C TYR A 222 5.44 -15.19 11.28
N ARG A 223 4.17 -14.84 11.03
CA ARG A 223 3.16 -15.70 10.38
C ARG A 223 2.81 -15.25 8.97
N THR A 224 3.69 -14.50 8.31
CA THR A 224 3.42 -14.03 6.94
C THR A 224 3.24 -15.22 6.00
N ALA A 225 2.29 -15.13 5.07
CA ALA A 225 1.82 -16.18 4.17
C ALA A 225 1.15 -17.42 4.82
N ASN A 226 0.91 -17.43 6.13
CA ASN A 226 0.17 -18.50 6.81
C ASN A 226 -1.35 -18.27 6.80
N MET A 227 -2.13 -19.35 6.97
CA MET A 227 -3.58 -19.27 7.14
C MET A 227 -3.93 -18.59 8.45
N MET A 228 -4.88 -17.66 8.39
CA MET A 228 -5.30 -16.90 9.57
C MET A 228 -6.19 -17.72 10.50
N ASN A 229 -5.88 -17.68 11.79
CA ASN A 229 -6.73 -18.17 12.87
C ASN A 229 -6.87 -17.07 13.95
N PHE A 230 -8.01 -16.39 13.94
CA PHE A 230 -8.29 -15.29 14.88
C PHE A 230 -8.33 -15.74 16.33
N SER A 231 -8.81 -16.94 16.63
CA SER A 231 -8.86 -17.46 18.00
C SER A 231 -7.46 -17.64 18.57
N ASN A 232 -6.54 -18.20 17.78
CA ASN A 232 -5.14 -18.33 18.18
C ASN A 232 -4.47 -16.95 18.35
N LEU A 233 -4.67 -16.03 17.40
CA LEU A 233 -4.13 -14.66 17.50
C LEU A 233 -4.62 -13.93 18.77
N SER A 234 -5.91 -14.07 19.09
CA SER A 234 -6.51 -13.47 20.29
C SER A 234 -5.87 -14.02 21.56
N SER A 235 -5.73 -15.35 21.65
CA SER A 235 -5.08 -16.03 22.78
C SER A 235 -3.60 -15.66 22.92
N ASP A 236 -2.84 -15.67 21.82
CA ASP A 236 -1.40 -15.38 21.82
C ASP A 236 -1.10 -13.94 22.25
N LEU A 237 -1.98 -13.00 21.91
CA LEU A 237 -1.81 -11.58 22.19
C LEU A 237 -2.48 -11.14 23.49
N GLY A 238 -3.38 -11.95 24.04
CA GLY A 238 -4.19 -11.59 25.22
C GLY A 238 -5.23 -10.51 24.90
N MET A 239 -5.66 -10.41 23.65
CA MET A 239 -6.66 -9.44 23.18
C MET A 239 -7.97 -10.16 22.87
N ASP A 240 -9.10 -9.47 23.02
CA ASP A 240 -10.37 -9.98 22.51
C ASP A 240 -10.37 -10.01 20.97
N ARG A 241 -11.21 -10.87 20.41
CA ARG A 241 -11.26 -11.11 18.97
C ARG A 241 -11.67 -9.85 18.18
N GLU A 242 -12.57 -9.05 18.72
CA GLU A 242 -13.04 -7.83 18.06
C GLU A 242 -11.91 -6.80 17.95
N THR A 243 -11.10 -6.65 19.00
CA THR A 243 -9.89 -5.80 18.99
C THR A 243 -8.88 -6.28 17.96
N VAL A 244 -8.61 -7.60 17.87
CA VAL A 244 -7.72 -8.16 16.84
C VAL A 244 -8.24 -7.87 15.43
N GLU A 245 -9.54 -8.11 15.17
CA GLU A 245 -10.17 -7.84 13.88
C GLU A 245 -10.13 -6.35 13.52
N LYS A 246 -10.36 -5.46 14.49
CA LYS A 246 -10.26 -4.00 14.33
C LYS A 246 -8.83 -3.57 13.98
N TYR A 247 -7.82 -4.04 14.72
CA TYR A 247 -6.42 -3.68 14.44
C TYR A 247 -5.94 -4.23 13.11
N MET A 248 -6.30 -5.46 12.77
CA MET A 248 -6.08 -6.04 11.44
C MET A 248 -6.65 -5.16 10.32
N ALA A 249 -7.89 -4.67 10.48
CA ALA A 249 -8.50 -3.78 9.50
C ALA A 249 -7.74 -2.46 9.36
N ILE A 250 -7.23 -1.90 10.48
CA ILE A 250 -6.41 -0.68 10.46
C ILE A 250 -5.07 -0.91 9.72
N LEU A 251 -4.37 -2.01 10.03
CA LEU A 251 -3.10 -2.35 9.38
C LEU A 251 -3.28 -2.56 7.87
N GLU A 252 -4.38 -3.17 7.44
CA GLU A 252 -4.70 -3.33 6.01
C GLU A 252 -5.06 -1.99 5.34
N ARG A 253 -5.81 -1.11 6.03
CA ARG A 253 -6.10 0.24 5.55
C ARG A 253 -4.86 1.09 5.34
N LEU A 254 -3.85 0.90 6.18
CA LEU A 254 -2.53 1.54 6.11
C LEU A 254 -1.57 0.85 5.12
N PHE A 255 -2.03 -0.18 4.41
CA PHE A 255 -1.23 -0.98 3.50
C PHE A 255 0.00 -1.65 4.15
N LEU A 256 -0.02 -1.90 5.46
CA LEU A 256 1.06 -2.65 6.15
C LEU A 256 0.94 -4.15 5.93
N ILE A 257 -0.30 -4.63 5.78
CA ILE A 257 -0.61 -6.03 5.50
C ILE A 257 -1.64 -6.13 4.37
N ARG A 258 -1.76 -7.33 3.80
CA ARG A 258 -2.78 -7.70 2.83
C ARG A 258 -3.37 -9.07 3.14
N ARG A 259 -4.69 -9.18 3.11
CA ARG A 259 -5.37 -10.48 3.14
C ARG A 259 -5.46 -11.05 1.73
N LEU A 260 -5.00 -12.29 1.55
CA LEU A 260 -5.14 -13.05 0.31
C LEU A 260 -6.28 -14.06 0.50
N PRO A 261 -7.42 -13.90 -0.19
CA PRO A 261 -8.52 -14.85 -0.12
C PRO A 261 -8.10 -16.27 -0.52
N ALA A 262 -8.80 -17.27 -0.02
CA ALA A 262 -8.52 -18.65 -0.36
C ALA A 262 -8.74 -18.91 -1.86
N TRP A 263 -7.80 -19.59 -2.50
CA TRP A 263 -8.01 -20.12 -3.84
C TRP A 263 -8.77 -21.44 -3.78
N HIS A 264 -9.85 -21.56 -4.55
CA HIS A 264 -10.70 -22.76 -4.56
C HIS A 264 -11.50 -22.84 -5.87
N GLY A 265 -11.91 -24.03 -6.35
CA GLY A 265 -12.74 -24.11 -7.57
C GLY A 265 -14.11 -23.40 -7.43
N SER A 266 -14.80 -23.63 -6.31
CA SER A 266 -16.04 -22.94 -5.95
C SER A 266 -15.80 -21.51 -5.42
N ASN A 267 -16.47 -20.53 -6.02
CA ASN A 267 -16.46 -19.12 -5.61
C ASN A 267 -16.96 -18.93 -4.16
N ALA A 268 -18.03 -19.62 -3.76
CA ALA A 268 -18.54 -19.53 -2.39
C ALA A 268 -17.50 -20.00 -1.35
N LYS A 269 -16.78 -21.08 -1.65
CA LYS A 269 -15.71 -21.58 -0.76
C LYS A 269 -14.49 -20.64 -0.70
N ARG A 270 -14.24 -19.82 -1.73
CA ARG A 270 -13.21 -18.76 -1.67
C ARG A 270 -13.53 -17.68 -0.64
N LEU A 271 -14.83 -17.42 -0.42
CA LEU A 271 -15.31 -16.39 0.50
C LEU A 271 -15.33 -16.86 1.97
N ILE A 272 -15.54 -18.16 2.21
CA ILE A 272 -15.73 -18.71 3.56
C ILE A 272 -14.41 -19.20 4.17
N LYS A 273 -13.49 -19.71 3.34
CA LYS A 273 -12.23 -20.25 3.85
C LYS A 273 -11.31 -19.14 4.36
N SER A 274 -10.58 -19.46 5.44
CA SER A 274 -9.62 -18.54 6.05
C SER A 274 -8.63 -17.97 5.04
N PRO A 275 -8.44 -16.64 5.00
CA PRO A 275 -7.46 -16.02 4.13
C PRO A 275 -6.03 -16.25 4.66
N LYS A 276 -5.04 -16.03 3.80
CA LYS A 276 -3.65 -15.82 4.22
C LYS A 276 -3.41 -14.35 4.51
N VAL A 277 -2.49 -14.04 5.43
CA VAL A 277 -2.01 -12.67 5.65
C VAL A 277 -0.61 -12.53 5.12
N HIS A 278 -0.35 -11.47 4.38
CA HIS A 278 0.98 -11.10 3.96
C HIS A 278 1.33 -9.73 4.53
N VAL A 279 2.52 -9.60 5.10
CA VAL A 279 3.15 -8.27 5.26
C VAL A 279 3.45 -7.75 3.87
N ILE A 280 3.18 -6.46 3.63
CA ILE A 280 3.25 -5.87 2.27
C ILE A 280 4.66 -5.92 1.67
N ASP A 281 5.69 -5.90 2.53
CA ASP A 281 7.08 -5.74 2.15
C ASP A 281 7.97 -6.75 2.89
N SER A 282 8.84 -7.42 2.13
CA SER A 282 9.72 -8.46 2.67
C SER A 282 10.82 -7.89 3.57
N GLY A 283 11.32 -6.68 3.31
CA GLY A 283 12.35 -6.03 4.12
C GLY A 283 11.80 -5.60 5.47
N LEU A 284 10.56 -5.07 5.49
CA LEU A 284 9.81 -4.82 6.72
C LEU A 284 9.59 -6.11 7.53
N ALA A 285 9.15 -7.18 6.86
CA ALA A 285 8.96 -8.48 7.51
C ALA A 285 10.28 -9.05 8.05
N ALA A 286 11.37 -8.97 7.28
CA ALA A 286 12.70 -9.42 7.70
C ALA A 286 13.19 -8.63 8.92
N MET A 287 12.99 -7.31 8.95
CA MET A 287 13.33 -6.48 10.11
C MET A 287 12.55 -6.93 11.36
N LEU A 288 11.24 -7.15 11.26
CA LEU A 288 10.40 -7.59 12.39
C LEU A 288 10.78 -8.98 12.89
N ASN A 289 11.13 -9.90 11.98
CA ASN A 289 11.63 -11.24 12.32
C ASN A 289 13.09 -11.24 12.78
N ARG A 290 13.77 -10.08 12.76
CA ARG A 290 15.21 -9.92 13.07
C ARG A 290 16.12 -10.71 12.13
N LEU A 291 15.65 -11.02 10.92
CA LEU A 291 16.39 -11.77 9.91
C LEU A 291 17.50 -10.94 9.29
N LYS A 292 18.61 -11.62 9.02
CA LYS A 292 19.76 -11.10 8.31
C LYS A 292 20.19 -11.94 7.15
N ILE A 293 21.02 -11.34 6.30
CA ILE A 293 21.52 -11.98 5.08
C ILE A 293 22.33 -13.21 5.48
N GLU A 294 23.07 -13.11 6.59
CA GLU A 294 23.90 -14.19 7.13
C GLU A 294 23.05 -15.39 7.61
N ASP A 295 21.81 -15.16 8.07
CA ASP A 295 20.91 -16.22 8.54
C ASP A 295 20.43 -17.13 7.41
N TRP A 296 20.58 -16.70 6.15
CA TRP A 296 20.21 -17.47 4.96
C TRP A 296 21.25 -18.54 4.60
N GLN A 297 22.51 -18.32 4.99
CA GLN A 297 23.63 -19.21 4.65
C GLN A 297 23.89 -20.26 5.74
N SER A 298 23.23 -20.17 6.90
CA SER A 298 23.45 -21.06 8.05
C SER A 298 22.63 -22.35 8.06
N GLN A 299 21.94 -22.69 6.96
CA GLN A 299 21.25 -23.98 6.81
C GLN A 299 21.78 -24.75 5.60
N SER A 300 23.05 -25.16 5.70
CA SER A 300 23.65 -26.22 4.89
C SER A 300 24.21 -27.28 5.82
#